data_AF-A0A392NQF7-F1
#
_entry.id   AF-A0A392NQF7-F1
#
_cell.length_a   1.000
_cell.length_b   1.000
_cell.length_c   1.000
_cell.angle_alpha   90.00
_cell.angle_beta   90.00
_cell.angle_gamma   90.00
#
_symmetry.space_group_name_H-M   'P 1'
#
loop_
_entity.id
_entity.type
_entity.pdbx_description
1 polymer ?
#
loop_
_entity_poly.entity_id
_entity_poly.type
_entity_poly.pdbx_seq_one_letter_code
_entity_poly.pdbx_strand_id
1 'polypeptide(L)'
;GVMMTHGNVLATLSAVMTIVPKLGKKDVYLAYLPLAHILELAAENLMAAVGIAIGYGSPLTLTDTSSKIKKGTKGDATVLMPTLLAAVPAILDRVRDGVFKKVF
;
A
#
# COMPACT_ATOMS: atom_id res chain seq x y z
N GLY A 1 -16.69 -15.11 -10.68
CA GLY A 1 -16.44 -13.68 -10.38
C GLY A 1 -17.51 -13.18 -9.44
N VAL A 2 -17.18 -12.30 -8.50
CA VAL A 2 -18.15 -11.68 -7.61
C VAL A 2 -18.68 -10.42 -8.29
N MET A 3 -20.00 -10.25 -8.36
CA MET A 3 -20.61 -9.05 -8.92
C MET A 3 -20.49 -7.92 -7.90
N MET A 4 -19.70 -6.91 -8.22
CA MET A 4 -19.52 -5.72 -7.39
C MET A 4 -20.17 -4.54 -8.10
N THR A 5 -21.21 -3.98 -7.50
CA THR A 5 -21.84 -2.77 -8.04
C THR A 5 -21.02 -1.54 -7.65
N HIS A 6 -21.19 -0.43 -8.38
CA HIS A 6 -20.60 0.86 -7.99
C HIS A 6 -20.95 1.26 -6.54
N GLY A 7 -22.17 0.93 -6.08
CA GLY A 7 -22.61 1.21 -4.71
C GLY A 7 -21.79 0.46 -3.66
N ASN A 8 -21.40 -0.79 -3.92
CA ASN A 8 -20.54 -1.56 -3.01
C ASN A 8 -19.15 -0.91 -2.86
N VAL A 9 -18.58 -0.45 -3.98
CA VAL A 9 -17.27 0.23 -3.98
C VAL A 9 -17.37 1.56 -3.22
N LEU A 10 -18.35 2.40 -3.56
CA LEU A 10 -18.55 3.70 -2.89
C LEU A 10 -18.83 3.57 -1.39
N ALA A 11 -19.60 2.56 -0.96
CA ALA A 11 -19.83 2.28 0.45
C ALA A 11 -18.52 1.95 1.18
N THR A 12 -17.65 1.17 0.55
CA THR A 12 -16.33 0.82 1.11
C THR A 12 -15.44 2.07 1.21
N LEU A 13 -15.37 2.90 0.17
CA LEU A 13 -14.61 4.15 0.17
C LEU A 13 -15.08 5.09 1.29
N SER A 14 -16.39 5.26 1.43
CA SER A 14 -17.00 6.12 2.45
C SER A 14 -16.71 5.62 3.87
N ALA A 15 -16.76 4.31 4.08
CA ALA A 15 -16.42 3.69 5.36
C ALA A 15 -14.95 3.95 5.73
N VAL A 16 -14.02 3.74 4.79
CA VAL A 16 -12.58 3.97 5.04
C VAL A 16 -12.30 5.44 5.33
N MET A 17 -12.93 6.37 4.61
CA MET A 17 -12.81 7.81 4.86
C MET A 17 -13.31 8.21 6.26
N THR A 18 -14.27 7.47 6.82
CA THR A 18 -14.78 7.70 8.18
C THR A 18 -13.87 7.10 9.23
N ILE A 19 -13.27 5.93 8.96
CA ILE A 19 -12.43 5.18 9.91
C ILE A 19 -11.03 5.78 10.03
N VAL A 20 -10.48 6.32 8.94
CA VAL A 20 -9.12 6.90 8.91
C VAL A 20 -9.24 8.43 8.93
N PRO A 21 -9.28 9.06 10.13
CA PRO A 21 -9.41 10.50 10.22
C PRO A 21 -8.16 11.19 9.66
N LYS A 22 -8.36 12.34 9.00
CA LYS A 22 -7.32 13.24 8.49
C LYS A 22 -6.53 12.76 7.26
N LEU A 23 -7.06 11.81 6.48
CA LEU A 23 -6.54 11.53 5.13
C LEU A 23 -6.49 12.83 4.31
N GLY A 24 -5.33 13.17 3.77
CA GLY A 24 -5.18 14.39 2.99
C GLY A 24 -3.93 14.43 2.13
N LYS A 25 -3.76 15.52 1.38
CA LYS A 25 -2.69 15.69 0.36
C LYS A 25 -1.25 15.62 0.88
N LYS A 26 -1.06 15.59 2.20
CA LYS A 26 0.26 15.41 2.83
C LYS A 26 0.65 13.94 2.93
N ASP A 27 -0.32 13.06 2.78
CA ASP A 27 -0.09 11.64 2.80
C ASP A 27 0.47 11.13 1.47
N VAL A 28 1.22 10.06 1.57
CA VAL A 28 1.78 9.33 0.42
C VAL A 28 1.42 7.87 0.59
N TYR A 29 0.68 7.31 -0.36
CA TYR A 29 0.26 5.93 -0.39
C TYR A 29 1.21 5.10 -1.25
N LEU A 30 1.68 3.96 -0.72
CA LEU A 30 2.47 3.01 -1.50
C LEU A 30 1.56 1.91 -2.06
N ALA A 31 1.32 1.97 -3.36
CA ALA A 31 0.59 0.94 -4.11
C ALA A 31 1.56 -0.13 -4.59
N TYR A 32 1.50 -1.32 -3.97
CA TYR A 32 2.39 -2.44 -4.33
C TYR A 32 1.67 -3.78 -4.43
N LEU A 33 0.39 -3.88 -4.06
CA LEU A 33 -0.37 -5.11 -4.26
C LEU A 33 -0.91 -5.19 -5.69
N PRO A 34 -1.17 -6.41 -6.20
CA PRO A 34 -1.88 -6.57 -7.46
C PRO A 34 -3.31 -6.02 -7.38
N LEU A 35 -3.69 -5.21 -8.36
CA LEU A 35 -5.06 -4.67 -8.56
C LEU A 35 -6.16 -5.75 -8.65
N ALA A 36 -5.79 -7.02 -8.85
CA ALA A 36 -6.73 -8.14 -8.81
C ALA A 36 -7.41 -8.30 -7.44
N HIS A 37 -6.85 -7.72 -6.38
CA HIS A 37 -7.50 -7.62 -5.08
C HIS A 37 -8.35 -6.36 -4.98
N ILE A 38 -9.62 -6.52 -4.60
CA ILE A 38 -10.56 -5.42 -4.33
C ILE A 38 -10.01 -4.42 -3.29
N LEU A 39 -9.11 -4.88 -2.41
CA LEU A 39 -8.42 -4.05 -1.43
C LEU A 39 -7.63 -2.92 -2.10
N GLU A 40 -6.81 -3.24 -3.10
CA GLU A 40 -5.98 -2.26 -3.78
C GLU A 40 -6.83 -1.33 -4.66
N LEU A 41 -7.82 -1.90 -5.36
CA LEU A 41 -8.74 -1.13 -6.18
C LEU A 41 -9.50 -0.09 -5.34
N ALA A 42 -9.99 -0.46 -4.16
CA ALA A 42 -10.67 0.47 -3.27
C ALA A 42 -9.70 1.50 -2.69
N ALA A 43 -8.50 1.08 -2.28
CA ALA A 43 -7.50 2.01 -1.75
C ALA A 43 -7.09 3.06 -2.79
N GLU A 44 -6.70 2.66 -4.01
CA GLU A 44 -6.31 3.59 -5.07
C GLU A 44 -7.42 4.57 -5.45
N ASN A 45 -8.67 4.09 -5.57
CA ASN A 45 -9.82 4.97 -5.83
C ASN A 45 -10.02 6.00 -4.70
N LEU A 46 -9.81 5.60 -3.44
CA LEU A 46 -9.88 6.53 -2.31
C LEU A 46 -8.76 7.56 -2.37
N MET A 47 -7.52 7.12 -2.57
CA MET A 47 -6.36 8.00 -2.64
C MET A 47 -6.51 9.01 -3.79
N ALA A 48 -7.00 8.56 -4.94
CA ALA A 48 -7.30 9.44 -6.08
C ALA A 48 -8.42 10.44 -5.76
N ALA A 49 -9.50 10.01 -5.08
CA ALA A 49 -10.61 10.88 -4.70
C ALA A 49 -10.19 11.96 -3.67
N VAL A 50 -9.31 11.62 -2.73
CA VAL A 50 -8.79 12.56 -1.71
C VAL A 50 -7.66 13.45 -2.27
N GLY A 51 -6.97 13.00 -3.33
CA GLY A 51 -5.83 13.70 -3.91
C GLY A 51 -4.51 13.41 -3.19
N ILE A 52 -4.35 12.18 -2.71
CA ILE A 52 -3.13 11.67 -2.06
C ILE A 52 -2.11 11.26 -3.14
N ALA A 53 -0.82 11.46 -2.88
CA ALA A 53 0.22 11.01 -3.80
C ALA A 53 0.34 9.47 -3.75
N ILE A 54 0.33 8.82 -4.91
CA ILE A 54 0.46 7.36 -5.01
C ILE A 54 1.84 7.05 -5.59
N GLY A 55 2.64 6.28 -4.85
CA GLY A 55 3.86 5.68 -5.38
C GLY A 55 3.62 4.22 -5.72
N TYR A 56 3.94 3.82 -6.94
CA TYR A 56 3.81 2.45 -7.39
C TYR A 56 5.11 1.68 -7.13
N GLY A 57 5.01 0.52 -6.50
CA GLY A 57 6.12 -0.37 -6.19
C GLY A 57 5.77 -1.84 -6.41
N SER A 58 6.68 -2.73 -6.03
CA SER A 58 6.45 -4.18 -6.07
C SER A 58 6.64 -4.78 -4.68
N PRO A 59 5.92 -5.85 -4.30
CA PRO A 59 6.15 -6.54 -3.03
C PRO A 59 7.58 -7.07 -2.90
N LEU A 60 8.25 -7.28 -4.04
CA LEU A 60 9.63 -7.78 -4.13
C LEU A 60 10.69 -6.67 -4.18
N THR A 61 10.28 -5.40 -4.17
CA THR A 61 11.13 -4.21 -4.09
C THR A 61 10.73 -3.28 -2.93
N LEU A 62 9.82 -3.75 -2.07
CA LEU A 62 9.24 -2.99 -0.97
C LEU A 62 10.29 -2.61 0.09
N THR A 63 11.13 -3.55 0.49
CA THR A 63 12.13 -3.38 1.55
C THR A 63 13.54 -3.48 1.00
N ASP A 64 14.51 -2.77 1.61
CA ASP A 64 15.94 -2.82 1.23
C ASP A 64 16.54 -4.24 1.18
N THR A 65 15.89 -5.19 1.88
CA THR A 65 16.30 -6.60 1.97
C THR A 65 15.54 -7.51 0.99
N SER A 66 14.68 -6.96 0.13
CA SER A 66 13.86 -7.76 -0.78
C SER A 66 14.67 -8.38 -1.91
N SER A 67 14.27 -9.59 -2.33
CA SER A 67 15.03 -10.47 -3.23
C SER A 67 15.31 -9.91 -4.62
N LYS A 68 14.53 -8.93 -5.09
CA LYS A 68 14.69 -8.31 -6.42
C LYS A 68 15.41 -6.96 -6.38
N ILE A 69 15.80 -6.47 -5.20
CA ILE A 69 16.61 -5.26 -5.09
C ILE A 69 18.07 -5.61 -5.27
N LYS A 70 18.78 -4.82 -6.07
CA LYS A 70 20.23 -4.95 -6.23
C LYS A 70 20.88 -4.70 -4.86
N LYS A 71 21.74 -5.60 -4.40
CA LYS A 71 22.46 -5.41 -3.12
C LYS A 71 23.14 -4.03 -3.11
N GLY A 72 22.76 -3.18 -2.17
CA GLY A 72 23.25 -1.79 -2.04
C GLY A 72 22.29 -0.69 -2.51
N THR A 73 21.13 -1.03 -3.10
CA THR A 73 20.09 -0.04 -3.44
C THR A 73 18.97 0.00 -2.40
N LYS A 74 18.35 1.17 -2.25
CA LYS A 74 17.21 1.39 -1.34
C LYS A 74 15.92 0.83 -1.95
N GLY A 75 15.05 0.27 -1.12
CA GLY A 75 13.72 -0.17 -1.51
C GLY A 75 12.71 0.96 -1.64
N ASP A 76 11.58 0.63 -2.25
CA ASP A 76 10.53 1.58 -2.60
C ASP A 76 10.01 2.30 -1.36
N ALA A 77 9.82 1.59 -0.24
CA ALA A 77 9.38 2.20 1.01
C ALA A 77 10.42 3.17 1.59
N THR A 78 11.71 2.88 1.45
CA THR A 78 12.80 3.72 1.95
C THR A 78 12.98 4.99 1.12
N VAL A 79 12.71 4.92 -0.19
CA VAL A 79 12.82 6.07 -1.10
C VAL A 79 11.57 6.95 -1.06
N LEU A 80 10.40 6.32 -1.13
CA LEU A 80 9.11 7.01 -1.18
C LEU A 80 8.71 7.59 0.19
N MET A 81 9.14 6.95 1.29
CA MET A 81 8.72 7.26 2.65
C MET A 81 7.17 7.39 2.76
N PRO A 82 6.42 6.31 2.45
CA PRO A 82 4.97 6.37 2.45
C PRO A 82 4.43 6.60 3.86
N THR A 83 3.34 7.36 3.97
CA THR A 83 2.60 7.52 5.23
C THR A 83 1.45 6.51 5.34
N LEU A 84 1.00 5.97 4.22
CA LEU A 84 -0.10 5.02 4.13
C LEU A 84 0.33 3.79 3.33
N LEU A 85 -0.08 2.62 3.84
CA LEU A 85 0.19 1.34 3.19
C LEU A 85 -0.94 0.37 3.52
N ALA A 86 -1.57 -0.21 2.49
CA ALA A 86 -2.47 -1.34 2.69
C ALA A 86 -1.65 -2.62 2.82
N ALA A 87 -1.84 -3.39 3.90
CA ALA A 87 -1.15 -4.64 4.12
C ALA A 87 -2.13 -5.79 4.35
N VAL A 88 -1.75 -6.96 3.86
CA VAL A 88 -2.34 -8.25 4.26
C VAL A 88 -1.33 -8.98 5.17
N PRO A 89 -1.77 -9.93 6.02
CA PRO A 89 -0.89 -10.60 6.98
C PRO A 89 0.40 -11.15 6.37
N ALA A 90 0.30 -11.79 5.21
CA ALA A 90 1.44 -12.37 4.50
C ALA A 90 2.47 -11.33 4.01
N ILE A 91 2.08 -10.06 3.83
CA ILE A 91 3.05 -8.99 3.54
C ILE A 91 3.62 -8.44 4.83
N LEU A 92 2.81 -8.27 5.88
CA LEU A 92 3.29 -7.81 7.17
C LEU A 92 4.37 -8.74 7.74
N ASP A 93 4.21 -10.05 7.58
CA ASP A 93 5.23 -11.04 7.93
C ASP A 93 6.53 -10.83 7.14
N ARG A 94 6.45 -10.58 5.82
CA ARG A 94 7.65 -10.29 5.01
C ARG A 94 8.35 -8.99 5.42
N VAL A 95 7.58 -7.95 5.72
CA VAL A 95 8.12 -6.67 6.20
C VAL A 95 8.80 -6.89 7.55
N ARG A 96 8.16 -7.62 8.47
CA ARG A 96 8.74 -8.01 9.76
C ARG A 96 10.06 -8.75 9.56
N ASP A 97 10.07 -9.81 8.76
CA ASP A 97 11.28 -10.60 8.51
C ASP A 97 12.41 -9.76 7.86
N GLY A 98 12.05 -8.83 6.98
CA GLY A 98 13.00 -7.88 6.38
C GLY A 98 13.60 -6.91 7.40
N VAL A 99 12.80 -6.42 8.35
CA VAL A 99 13.28 -5.55 9.44
C VAL A 99 14.15 -6.35 10.42
N PHE A 100 13.74 -7.55 10.83
CA PHE A 100 14.51 -8.39 11.75
C PHE A 100 15.91 -8.72 11.20
N LYS A 101 16.04 -9.03 9.91
CA LYS A 101 17.33 -9.25 9.23
C LYS A 101 18.23 -8.01 9.10
N LYS A 102 17.70 -6.81 9.33
CA LYS A 102 18.46 -5.56 9.27
C LYS A 102 18.95 -5.13 10.66
N VAL A 103 18.26 -5.57 11.71
CA VAL A 103 18.57 -5.25 13.11
C VAL A 103 19.49 -6.31 13.75
N PHE A 104 19.36 -7.57 13.32
CA PHE A 104 20.24 -8.69 13.68
C PHE A 104 21.09 -9.11 12.48
#